data_AF-G3VS21-F1
#
_entry.id   AF-G3VS21-F1
#
_cell.length_a   1.000
_cell.length_b   1.000
_cell.length_c   1.000
_cell.angle_alpha   90.00
_cell.angle_beta   90.00
_cell.angle_gamma   90.00
#
_symmetry.space_group_name_H-M   'P 1'
#
loop_
_entity.id
_entity.type
_entity.pdbx_description
1 polymer ?
#
loop_
_entity_poly.entity_id
_entity_poly.type
_entity_poly.pdbx_seq_one_letter_code
_entity_poly.pdbx_strand_id
1 'polypeptide(L)'
;MFPFYSCWRAGLLFLLLLTLAVKEAWQAEEKTCDLIGEKDKESEKELAVLKKLAPLFGQSFESTVGQGSDSYTYKFRVCREVGSNNSGAGLVQINLKTKEETIIGRINETHIFNGSDWIMLTYKGGDEYGSHCGKEQRRAVVMISCNKNTIGDGCDFVCRSKPRNVPAAYRGVGDDQLGEESEERDDHLLPM
;
A
#
# COMPACT_ATOMS: atom_id res chain seq x y z
N MET A 1 48.82 -30.88 -35.67
CA MET A 1 47.38 -31.18 -35.50
C MET A 1 47.06 -31.02 -34.02
N PHE A 2 46.22 -30.04 -33.68
CA PHE A 2 46.02 -29.46 -32.34
C PHE A 2 45.29 -30.39 -31.35
N PRO A 3 45.58 -30.27 -30.05
CA PRO A 3 44.48 -30.26 -29.08
C PRO A 3 44.75 -29.29 -27.92
N PHE A 4 44.44 -27.99 -28.09
CA PHE A 4 44.49 -26.99 -26.99
C PHE A 4 43.16 -26.26 -26.77
N TYR A 5 42.05 -26.69 -27.41
CA TYR A 5 40.79 -25.93 -27.43
C TYR A 5 39.75 -26.31 -26.36
N SER A 6 39.98 -27.36 -25.55
CA SER A 6 38.94 -27.88 -24.65
C SER A 6 38.90 -27.23 -23.24
N CYS A 7 40.00 -26.61 -22.80
CA CYS A 7 40.10 -26.13 -21.41
C CYS A 7 39.50 -24.72 -21.20
N TRP A 8 39.55 -23.85 -22.22
CA TRP A 8 39.04 -22.48 -22.13
C TRP A 8 37.51 -22.38 -22.11
N ARG A 9 36.80 -23.29 -22.81
CA ARG A 9 35.32 -23.28 -22.84
C ARG A 9 34.69 -23.68 -21.51
N ALA A 10 35.32 -24.62 -20.78
CA ALA A 10 34.86 -25.02 -19.45
C ALA A 10 35.05 -23.90 -18.41
N GLY A 11 36.18 -23.19 -18.46
CA GLY A 11 36.45 -22.06 -17.56
C GLY A 11 35.51 -20.88 -17.76
N LEU A 12 35.16 -20.54 -19.02
CA LEU A 12 34.17 -19.52 -19.34
C LEU A 12 32.77 -19.89 -18.86
N LEU A 13 32.34 -21.14 -19.04
CA LEU A 13 31.05 -21.63 -18.52
C LEU A 13 31.00 -21.62 -16.98
N PHE A 14 32.10 -21.98 -16.31
CA PHE A 14 32.18 -21.96 -14.85
C PHE A 14 32.13 -20.53 -14.30
N LEU A 15 32.82 -19.58 -14.93
CA LEU A 15 32.74 -18.15 -14.60
C LEU A 15 31.33 -17.60 -14.84
N LEU A 16 30.68 -17.99 -15.94
CA LEU A 16 29.31 -17.57 -16.25
C LEU A 16 28.30 -18.13 -15.23
N LEU A 17 28.45 -19.39 -14.82
CA LEU A 17 27.66 -20.02 -13.75
C LEU A 17 27.90 -19.36 -12.38
N LEU A 18 29.16 -19.04 -12.04
CA LEU A 18 29.49 -18.28 -10.84
C LEU A 18 28.86 -16.87 -10.85
N THR A 19 28.84 -16.18 -11.99
CA THR A 19 28.17 -14.86 -12.09
C THR A 19 26.64 -14.93 -12.01
N LEU A 20 26.03 -16.04 -12.43
CA LEU A 20 24.58 -16.27 -12.26
C LEU A 20 24.24 -16.58 -10.80
N ALA A 21 25.04 -17.39 -10.10
CA ALA A 21 24.80 -17.74 -8.69
C ALA A 21 24.99 -16.56 -7.72
N VAL A 22 25.91 -15.62 -8.02
CA VAL A 22 26.14 -14.44 -7.16
C VAL A 22 24.98 -13.43 -7.23
N LYS A 23 24.24 -13.38 -8.35
CA LYS A 23 23.10 -12.45 -8.50
C LYS A 23 21.90 -12.79 -7.60
N GLU A 24 21.70 -14.06 -7.29
CA GLU A 24 20.58 -14.52 -6.45
C GLU A 24 20.83 -14.28 -4.95
N ALA A 25 22.08 -14.19 -4.52
CA ALA A 25 22.45 -14.12 -3.10
C ALA A 25 22.35 -12.71 -2.49
N TRP A 26 22.19 -11.66 -3.31
CA TRP A 26 22.16 -10.25 -2.87
C TRP A 26 20.81 -9.58 -3.16
N GLN A 27 19.70 -10.24 -2.83
CA GLN A 27 18.46 -9.50 -2.61
C GLN A 27 18.43 -9.11 -1.14
N ALA A 28 18.74 -7.84 -0.86
CA ALA A 28 18.41 -7.26 0.45
C ALA A 28 16.91 -7.49 0.68
N GLU A 29 16.55 -8.04 1.82
CA GLU A 29 15.15 -8.28 2.18
C GLU A 29 14.41 -6.93 2.16
N GLU A 30 13.60 -6.70 1.13
CA GLU A 30 12.79 -5.50 1.06
C GLU A 30 11.75 -5.53 2.17
N LYS A 31 11.69 -4.46 2.98
CA LYS A 31 10.69 -4.32 4.05
C LYS A 31 9.28 -4.49 3.47
N THR A 32 8.46 -5.27 4.17
CA THR A 32 7.08 -5.57 3.83
C THR A 32 6.11 -5.01 4.87
N CYS A 33 4.80 -5.20 4.65
CA CYS A 33 3.79 -4.83 5.64
C CYS A 33 3.96 -5.58 6.96
N ASP A 34 3.80 -4.89 8.09
CA ASP A 34 3.67 -5.45 9.44
C ASP A 34 2.21 -5.24 9.88
N LEU A 35 1.51 -6.32 10.22
CA LEU A 35 0.11 -6.24 10.63
C LEU A 35 0.02 -5.78 12.10
N ILE A 36 -1.04 -5.05 12.42
CA ILE A 36 -1.26 -4.60 13.80
C ILE A 36 -1.60 -5.81 14.67
N GLY A 37 -0.69 -6.19 15.56
CA GLY A 37 -0.85 -7.31 16.48
C GLY A 37 0.47 -7.71 17.14
N GLU A 38 0.45 -8.73 17.99
CA GLU A 38 1.70 -9.38 18.42
C GLU A 38 2.26 -10.19 17.24
N LYS A 39 3.57 -10.07 17.01
CA LYS A 39 4.28 -10.93 16.04
C LYS A 39 4.00 -12.40 16.36
N ASP A 40 3.79 -13.19 15.31
CA ASP A 40 3.39 -14.61 15.38
C ASP A 40 1.96 -14.88 15.90
N LYS A 41 1.18 -13.83 16.18
CA LYS A 41 -0.27 -13.91 16.49
C LYS A 41 -1.10 -13.02 15.58
N GLU A 42 -0.58 -12.71 14.40
CA GLU A 42 -1.29 -11.95 13.38
C GLU A 42 -2.52 -12.71 12.87
N SER A 43 -3.51 -11.97 12.40
CA SER A 43 -4.74 -12.55 11.87
C SER A 43 -4.47 -13.35 10.59
N GLU A 44 -4.77 -14.64 10.59
CA GLU A 44 -4.67 -15.51 9.40
C GLU A 44 -5.47 -14.97 8.22
N LYS A 45 -6.61 -14.32 8.49
CA LYS A 45 -7.45 -13.68 7.46
C LYS A 45 -6.69 -12.52 6.80
N GLU A 46 -6.08 -11.64 7.59
CA GLU A 46 -5.31 -10.51 7.07
C GLU A 46 -4.09 -10.98 6.27
N LEU A 47 -3.37 -11.97 6.78
CA LEU A 47 -2.24 -12.60 6.08
C LEU A 47 -2.64 -13.21 4.74
N ALA A 48 -3.81 -13.85 4.67
CA ALA A 48 -4.34 -14.39 3.42
C ALA A 48 -4.64 -13.28 2.40
N VAL A 49 -5.14 -12.12 2.84
CA VAL A 49 -5.36 -10.97 1.95
C VAL A 49 -4.04 -10.36 1.50
N LEU A 50 -3.04 -10.22 2.39
CA LEU A 50 -1.70 -9.76 2.01
C LEU A 50 -1.06 -10.65 0.93
N LYS A 51 -1.17 -11.97 1.07
CA LYS A 51 -0.70 -12.92 0.06
C LYS A 51 -1.38 -12.71 -1.30
N LYS A 52 -2.68 -12.38 -1.31
CA LYS A 52 -3.42 -12.04 -2.56
C LYS A 52 -2.91 -10.76 -3.20
N LEU A 53 -2.43 -9.79 -2.41
CA LEU A 53 -1.89 -8.53 -2.90
C LEU A 53 -0.42 -8.59 -3.35
N ALA A 54 0.28 -9.72 -3.15
CA ALA A 54 1.68 -9.88 -3.54
C ALA A 54 2.00 -9.46 -5.00
N PRO A 55 1.13 -9.70 -6.01
CA PRO A 55 1.36 -9.23 -7.39
C PRO A 55 1.44 -7.70 -7.54
N LEU A 56 0.98 -6.93 -6.54
CA LEU A 56 1.02 -5.47 -6.54
C LEU A 56 2.30 -4.90 -5.92
N PHE A 57 3.13 -5.70 -5.25
CA PHE A 57 4.28 -5.18 -4.49
C PHE A 57 5.34 -4.52 -5.40
N GLY A 58 5.47 -5.02 -6.62
CA GLY A 58 6.35 -4.43 -7.64
C GLY A 58 5.80 -3.17 -8.30
N GLN A 59 4.53 -2.82 -8.07
CA GLN A 59 3.89 -1.69 -8.71
C GLN A 59 4.05 -0.42 -7.88
N SER A 60 3.91 0.73 -8.56
CA SER A 60 3.89 2.05 -7.95
C SER A 60 2.74 2.83 -8.57
N PHE A 61 1.91 3.40 -7.71
CA PHE A 61 0.75 4.17 -8.10
C PHE A 61 1.00 5.64 -7.78
N GLU A 62 0.68 6.50 -8.73
CA GLU A 62 0.88 7.94 -8.61
C GLU A 62 -0.33 8.68 -9.18
N SER A 63 -0.76 9.73 -8.49
CA SER A 63 -1.79 10.63 -9.01
C SER A 63 -1.60 12.04 -8.45
N THR A 64 -1.84 13.02 -9.32
CA THR A 64 -1.69 14.43 -9.02
C THR A 64 -3.06 15.08 -8.92
N VAL A 65 -3.31 15.77 -7.80
CA VAL A 65 -4.59 16.43 -7.50
C VAL A 65 -4.32 17.91 -7.18
N GLY A 66 -5.25 18.78 -7.57
CA GLY A 66 -5.21 20.23 -7.32
C GLY A 66 -4.87 21.05 -8.56
N GLN A 67 -4.76 22.37 -8.39
CA GLN A 67 -4.53 23.32 -9.47
C GLN A 67 -3.41 24.30 -9.11
N GLY A 68 -2.46 24.52 -10.02
CA GLY A 68 -1.39 25.50 -9.85
C GLY A 68 -0.45 25.18 -8.67
N SER A 69 -0.26 26.15 -7.77
CA SER A 69 0.66 26.05 -6.63
C SER A 69 0.22 25.13 -5.50
N ASP A 70 -1.07 24.78 -5.46
CA ASP A 70 -1.68 23.96 -4.40
C ASP A 70 -1.90 22.53 -4.90
N SER A 71 -1.06 22.12 -5.85
CA SER A 71 -1.09 20.79 -6.44
C SER A 71 -0.20 19.83 -5.65
N TYR A 72 -0.73 18.64 -5.42
CA TYR A 72 -0.08 17.58 -4.67
C TYR A 72 0.00 16.34 -5.53
N THR A 73 1.11 15.62 -5.40
CA THR A 73 1.28 14.30 -5.98
C THR A 73 1.29 13.27 -4.87
N TYR A 74 0.40 12.30 -4.97
CA TYR A 74 0.35 11.17 -4.07
C TYR A 74 1.08 10.00 -4.71
N LYS A 75 1.95 9.36 -3.93
CA LYS A 75 2.64 8.14 -4.33
C LYS A 75 2.33 7.05 -3.35
N PHE A 76 1.94 5.89 -3.87
CA PHE A 76 1.48 4.75 -3.09
C PHE A 76 2.13 3.47 -3.61
N ARG A 77 2.56 2.63 -2.68
CA ARG A 77 3.01 1.27 -2.96
C ARG A 77 2.40 0.30 -1.97
N VAL A 78 2.07 -0.89 -2.46
CA VAL A 78 1.52 -1.96 -1.62
C VAL A 78 2.66 -2.72 -0.96
N CYS A 79 2.73 -2.65 0.37
CA CYS A 79 3.70 -3.35 1.21
C CYS A 79 5.16 -3.15 0.80
N ARG A 80 5.46 -1.97 0.26
CA ARG A 80 6.81 -1.53 -0.09
C ARG A 80 6.96 -0.07 0.24
N GLU A 81 8.18 0.34 0.56
CA GLU A 81 8.47 1.73 0.82
C GLU A 81 8.37 2.57 -0.47
N VAL A 82 7.81 3.77 -0.31
CA VAL A 82 7.89 4.85 -1.27
C VAL A 82 9.18 5.64 -0.97
N GLY A 83 10.01 5.82 -2.01
CA GLY A 83 11.30 6.47 -1.87
C GLY A 83 12.39 5.55 -1.30
N SER A 84 13.56 6.12 -1.01
CA SER A 84 14.76 5.37 -0.57
C SER A 84 15.22 5.75 0.85
N ASN A 85 14.42 6.53 1.57
CA ASN A 85 14.83 7.13 2.84
C ASN A 85 14.63 6.21 4.07
N ASN A 86 14.34 4.91 3.87
CA ASN A 86 14.07 3.95 4.94
C ASN A 86 12.96 4.37 5.92
N SER A 87 12.04 5.24 5.48
CA SER A 87 11.01 5.84 6.31
C SER A 87 9.85 4.88 6.63
N GLY A 88 9.78 3.71 6.00
CA GLY A 88 8.62 2.82 6.10
C GLY A 88 7.37 3.38 5.43
N ALA A 89 7.46 4.48 4.67
CA ALA A 89 6.29 5.14 4.09
C ALA A 89 5.65 4.26 3.00
N GLY A 90 4.38 3.89 3.17
CA GLY A 90 3.60 3.18 2.15
C GLY A 90 2.80 4.13 1.25
N LEU A 91 2.47 5.31 1.77
CA LEU A 91 1.82 6.38 1.02
C LEU A 91 2.36 7.74 1.47
N VAL A 92 2.75 8.56 0.50
CA VAL A 92 3.23 9.93 0.71
C VAL A 92 2.45 10.94 -0.11
N GLN A 93 2.41 12.16 0.39
CA GLN A 93 1.91 13.34 -0.31
C GLN A 93 3.10 14.27 -0.56
N ILE A 94 3.28 14.70 -1.80
CA ILE A 94 4.37 15.59 -2.20
C ILE A 94 3.76 16.89 -2.70
N ASN A 95 4.08 18.01 -2.05
CA ASN A 95 3.70 19.33 -2.54
C ASN A 95 4.51 19.67 -3.79
N LEU A 96 3.85 19.95 -4.93
CA LEU A 96 4.56 20.16 -6.18
C LEU A 96 5.38 21.45 -6.23
N LYS A 97 5.03 22.45 -5.43
CA LYS A 97 5.75 23.73 -5.33
C LYS A 97 6.94 23.65 -4.37
N THR A 98 6.71 23.22 -3.14
CA THR A 98 7.75 23.21 -2.09
C THR A 98 8.63 21.97 -2.15
N LYS A 99 8.18 20.92 -2.84
CA LYS A 99 8.79 19.57 -2.84
C LYS A 99 8.84 18.94 -1.44
N GLU A 100 8.08 19.48 -0.51
CA GLU A 100 7.91 18.89 0.81
C GLU A 100 7.13 17.58 0.70
N GLU A 101 7.69 16.53 1.27
CA GLU A 101 7.09 15.20 1.37
C GLU A 101 6.48 15.04 2.76
N THR A 102 5.21 14.68 2.81
CA THR A 102 4.49 14.33 4.04
C THR A 102 4.10 12.86 3.98
N ILE A 103 4.44 12.10 5.02
CA ILE A 103 4.10 10.68 5.13
C ILE A 103 2.66 10.57 5.62
N ILE A 104 1.80 9.95 4.81
CA ILE A 104 0.38 9.79 5.14
C ILE A 104 0.14 8.48 5.91
N GLY A 105 0.93 7.45 5.64
CA GLY A 105 0.87 6.18 6.35
C GLY A 105 2.10 5.30 6.08
N ARG A 106 2.44 4.46 7.05
CA ARG A 106 3.58 3.55 7.02
C ARG A 106 3.14 2.09 6.92
N ILE A 107 3.97 1.28 6.28
CA ILE A 107 3.71 -0.15 6.07
C ILE A 107 3.86 -0.97 7.36
N ASN A 108 4.51 -0.44 8.39
CA ASN A 108 4.69 -1.13 9.67
C ASN A 108 3.46 -1.06 10.60
N GLU A 109 2.42 -0.31 10.23
CA GLU A 109 1.15 -0.29 10.94
C GLU A 109 0.01 -0.55 9.95
N THR A 110 -0.03 -1.77 9.44
CA THR A 110 -0.98 -2.19 8.42
C THR A 110 -2.20 -2.87 9.03
N HIS A 111 -3.38 -2.53 8.53
CA HIS A 111 -4.62 -3.27 8.78
C HIS A 111 -5.32 -3.50 7.45
N ILE A 112 -5.80 -4.72 7.20
CA ILE A 112 -6.34 -5.10 5.91
C ILE A 112 -7.49 -6.08 6.03
N PHE A 113 -8.56 -5.84 5.28
CA PHE A 113 -9.67 -6.78 5.20
C PHE A 113 -10.32 -6.70 3.83
N ASN A 114 -11.05 -7.74 3.45
CA ASN A 114 -11.68 -7.82 2.14
C ASN A 114 -13.17 -8.14 2.26
N GLY A 115 -13.95 -7.55 1.34
CA GLY A 115 -15.28 -8.02 1.00
C GLY A 115 -15.23 -9.01 -0.18
N SER A 116 -16.36 -9.14 -0.86
CA SER A 116 -16.52 -10.03 -2.03
C SER A 116 -15.77 -9.50 -3.26
N ASP A 117 -15.79 -8.20 -3.48
CA ASP A 117 -15.30 -7.51 -4.67
C ASP A 117 -14.45 -6.27 -4.33
N TRP A 118 -14.00 -6.13 -3.09
CA TRP A 118 -13.12 -5.05 -2.66
C TRP A 118 -12.18 -5.47 -1.53
N ILE A 119 -11.06 -4.78 -1.42
CA ILE A 119 -10.09 -4.88 -0.32
C ILE A 119 -9.89 -3.48 0.27
N MET A 120 -9.99 -3.35 1.58
CA MET A 120 -9.63 -2.13 2.29
C MET A 120 -8.27 -2.31 2.95
N LEU A 121 -7.30 -1.51 2.54
CA LEU A 121 -5.94 -1.46 3.08
C LEU A 121 -5.74 -0.15 3.82
N THR A 122 -5.32 -0.23 5.09
CA THR A 122 -5.06 0.93 5.93
C THR A 122 -3.59 0.96 6.35
N TYR A 123 -2.93 2.10 6.15
CA TYR A 123 -1.62 2.40 6.71
C TYR A 123 -1.74 3.50 7.75
N LYS A 124 -1.34 3.22 8.99
CA LYS A 124 -1.32 4.19 10.09
C LYS A 124 0.10 4.73 10.30
N GLY A 125 0.34 5.44 11.41
CA GLY A 125 1.66 5.94 11.78
C GLY A 125 2.23 7.02 10.85
N GLY A 126 1.39 7.75 10.12
CA GLY A 126 1.82 8.89 9.30
C GLY A 126 2.29 10.09 10.15
N ASP A 127 2.76 11.13 9.48
CA ASP A 127 3.18 12.36 10.15
C ASP A 127 1.98 13.05 10.82
N GLU A 128 2.23 13.73 11.93
CA GLU A 128 1.20 14.44 12.69
C GLU A 128 0.64 15.65 11.93
N TYR A 129 -0.66 15.89 12.02
CA TYR A 129 -1.25 17.12 11.50
C TYR A 129 -0.67 18.35 12.23
N GLY A 130 -0.36 19.40 11.49
CA GLY A 130 0.21 20.63 12.07
C GLY A 130 -0.79 21.38 12.96
N SER A 131 -1.92 21.78 12.38
CA SER A 131 -2.95 22.62 13.02
C SER A 131 -4.34 21.99 13.07
N HIS A 132 -4.51 20.78 12.53
CA HIS A 132 -5.79 20.09 12.42
C HIS A 132 -5.80 18.80 13.24
N CYS A 133 -6.98 18.22 13.42
CA CYS A 133 -7.19 16.89 14.00
C CYS A 133 -6.46 16.63 15.34
N GLY A 134 -6.28 17.67 16.17
CA GLY A 134 -5.62 17.54 17.47
C GLY A 134 -4.17 17.04 17.41
N LYS A 135 -3.47 17.26 16.28
CA LYS A 135 -2.13 16.70 15.99
C LYS A 135 -2.09 15.17 15.96
N GLU A 136 -3.22 14.52 15.66
CA GLU A 136 -3.20 13.08 15.42
C GLU A 136 -2.26 12.73 14.25
N GLN A 137 -1.71 11.53 14.29
CA GLN A 137 -0.96 10.98 13.16
C GLN A 137 -1.88 10.75 11.97
N ARG A 138 -1.41 11.11 10.77
CA ARG A 138 -2.12 10.81 9.53
C ARG A 138 -2.27 9.30 9.36
N ARG A 139 -3.31 8.93 8.62
CA ARG A 139 -3.55 7.56 8.17
C ARG A 139 -4.02 7.56 6.72
N ALA A 140 -3.56 6.57 5.95
CA ALA A 140 -4.04 6.28 4.61
C ALA A 140 -5.08 5.16 4.67
N VAL A 141 -6.18 5.32 3.93
CA VAL A 141 -7.17 4.27 3.70
C VAL A 141 -7.34 4.13 2.19
N VAL A 142 -6.94 2.98 1.65
CA VAL A 142 -6.96 2.66 0.22
C VAL A 142 -8.01 1.59 -0.01
N MET A 143 -8.96 1.87 -0.90
CA MET A 143 -9.97 0.90 -1.33
C MET A 143 -9.58 0.36 -2.70
N ILE A 144 -9.36 -0.96 -2.77
CA ILE A 144 -8.98 -1.67 -3.99
C ILE A 144 -10.22 -2.43 -4.46
N SER A 145 -10.84 -1.97 -5.54
CA SER A 145 -12.01 -2.64 -6.13
C SER A 145 -11.60 -3.69 -7.15
N CYS A 146 -12.36 -4.79 -7.22
CA CYS A 146 -12.14 -5.87 -8.16
C CYS A 146 -12.39 -5.39 -9.60
N ASN A 147 -11.38 -5.54 -10.46
CA ASN A 147 -11.52 -5.32 -11.88
C ASN A 147 -10.83 -6.47 -12.62
N LYS A 148 -11.60 -7.24 -13.41
CA LYS A 148 -11.09 -8.43 -14.13
C LYS A 148 -10.17 -8.09 -15.29
N ASN A 149 -10.14 -6.82 -15.71
CA ASN A 149 -9.42 -6.36 -16.90
C ASN A 149 -8.01 -5.83 -16.58
N THR A 150 -7.67 -5.68 -15.30
CA THR A 150 -6.37 -5.15 -14.88
C THR A 150 -5.86 -5.84 -13.62
N ILE A 151 -4.54 -5.98 -13.53
CA ILE A 151 -3.86 -6.43 -12.31
C ILE A 151 -3.68 -5.25 -11.35
N GLY A 152 -3.57 -4.03 -11.89
CA GLY A 152 -3.46 -2.77 -11.16
C GLY A 152 -3.42 -1.64 -12.17
N ASP A 153 -4.39 -0.73 -12.13
CA ASP A 153 -4.44 0.41 -13.05
C ASP A 153 -4.87 1.66 -12.30
N GLY A 154 -4.02 2.68 -12.35
CA GLY A 154 -4.24 3.99 -11.73
C GLY A 154 -4.57 3.94 -10.23
N CYS A 155 -4.64 5.11 -9.60
CA CYS A 155 -5.27 5.31 -8.31
C CYS A 155 -5.84 6.73 -8.31
N ASP A 156 -7.09 6.90 -7.88
CA ASP A 156 -7.62 8.22 -7.55
C ASP A 156 -7.56 8.44 -6.05
N PHE A 157 -6.95 9.54 -5.60
CA PHE A 157 -6.74 9.83 -4.19
C PHE A 157 -7.71 10.90 -3.70
N VAL A 158 -8.60 10.51 -2.80
CA VAL A 158 -9.53 11.44 -2.14
C VAL A 158 -9.02 11.78 -0.74
N CYS A 159 -8.70 13.05 -0.52
CA CYS A 159 -8.33 13.54 0.80
C CYS A 159 -9.54 13.95 1.64
N ARG A 160 -9.66 13.37 2.84
CA ARG A 160 -10.70 13.71 3.82
C ARG A 160 -10.04 14.19 5.12
N SER A 161 -9.98 15.50 5.33
CA SER A 161 -9.38 16.15 6.50
C SER A 161 -10.38 16.55 7.59
N LYS A 162 -11.68 16.33 7.39
CA LYS A 162 -12.70 16.74 8.38
C LYS A 162 -12.60 15.88 9.64
N PRO A 163 -12.65 16.49 10.85
CA PRO A 163 -12.66 15.74 12.10
C PRO A 163 -13.86 14.81 12.12
N ARG A 164 -13.61 13.52 12.39
CA ARG A 164 -14.70 12.59 12.65
C ARG A 164 -15.23 12.91 14.06
N ASN A 165 -16.37 13.58 14.15
CA ASN A 165 -17.17 13.67 15.39
C ASN A 165 -17.84 12.33 15.77
N VAL A 166 -17.49 11.23 15.08
CA VAL A 166 -18.07 9.90 15.29
C VAL A 166 -16.92 8.88 15.42
N PRO A 167 -16.89 8.05 16.47
CA PRO A 167 -15.92 6.97 16.58
C PRO A 167 -15.98 6.05 15.36
N ALA A 168 -14.87 5.37 15.06
CA ALA A 168 -14.73 4.54 13.86
C ALA A 168 -15.84 3.48 13.75
N ALA A 169 -16.87 3.78 12.97
CA ALA A 169 -17.84 2.80 12.49
C ALA A 169 -17.21 2.00 11.34
N TYR A 170 -16.20 1.20 11.67
CA TYR A 170 -15.92 -0.04 10.96
C TYR A 170 -15.74 -1.08 12.07
N ARG A 171 -16.83 -1.36 12.79
CA ARG A 171 -16.96 -2.65 13.46
C ARG A 171 -17.03 -3.69 12.35
N GLY A 172 -16.15 -4.70 12.44
CA GLY A 172 -16.04 -5.77 11.47
C GLY A 172 -17.42 -6.34 11.11
N VAL A 173 -17.70 -6.40 9.82
CA VAL A 173 -18.87 -7.09 9.30
C VAL A 173 -18.52 -8.57 9.20
N GLY A 174 -19.14 -9.34 10.08
CA GLY A 174 -19.07 -10.79 10.27
C GLY A 174 -19.38 -11.05 11.75
N ASP A 175 -20.49 -11.67 12.15
CA ASP A 175 -21.32 -12.67 11.50
C ASP A 175 -22.80 -12.50 11.94
N ASP A 176 -23.72 -12.94 11.08
CA ASP A 176 -25.01 -13.56 11.43
C ASP A 176 -25.89 -12.86 12.49
N GLN A 177 -26.71 -11.88 12.07
CA GLN A 177 -28.06 -11.71 12.61
C GLN A 177 -28.91 -10.76 11.77
N LEU A 178 -29.90 -11.37 11.09
CA LEU A 178 -31.12 -10.70 10.67
C LEU A 178 -31.79 -10.10 11.91
N GLY A 179 -31.96 -8.78 11.89
CA GLY A 179 -32.91 -8.06 12.73
C GLY A 179 -33.33 -6.83 11.93
N GLU A 180 -34.60 -6.78 11.55
CA GLU A 180 -35.22 -5.65 10.84
C GLU A 180 -34.92 -4.33 11.58
N GLU A 181 -34.23 -3.40 10.92
CA GLU A 181 -34.30 -1.99 11.28
C GLU A 181 -34.86 -1.20 10.10
N SER A 182 -35.92 -0.47 10.42
CA SER A 182 -36.83 0.27 9.55
C SER A 182 -36.14 1.22 8.58
N GLU A 183 -36.65 1.27 7.35
CA GLU A 183 -36.32 2.26 6.33
C GLU A 183 -36.52 3.70 6.85
N GLU A 184 -35.44 4.36 7.25
CA GLU A 184 -35.41 5.82 7.35
C GLU A 184 -34.97 6.38 5.99
N ARG A 185 -35.98 6.70 5.19
CA ARG A 185 -35.87 7.34 3.87
C ARG A 185 -35.29 8.75 4.05
N ASP A 186 -34.03 8.93 3.64
CA ASP A 186 -33.36 10.25 3.62
C ASP A 186 -33.81 11.06 2.40
N ASP A 187 -34.77 11.97 2.59
CA ASP A 187 -35.42 12.79 1.57
C ASP A 187 -34.60 14.02 1.11
N HIS A 188 -33.26 13.97 1.18
CA HIS A 188 -32.39 15.09 0.79
C HIS A 188 -31.37 14.77 -0.30
N LEU A 189 -31.76 13.98 -1.29
CA LEU A 189 -31.07 13.96 -2.58
C LEU A 189 -31.57 15.11 -3.45
N LEU A 190 -30.68 16.10 -3.67
CA LEU A 190 -30.87 17.13 -4.69
C LEU A 190 -30.96 16.47 -6.08
N PRO A 191 -31.89 16.90 -6.95
CA PRO A 191 -32.01 16.40 -8.31
C PRO A 191 -30.82 16.81 -9.17
N MET A 192 -30.52 15.97 -10.15
CA MET A 192 -29.46 16.13 -11.17
C MET A 192 -29.61 17.41 -11.98
#